data_AF-A0A7Y2HRB4-F1
#
_entry.id   AF-A0A7Y2HRB4-F1
#
_cell.length_a   1.000
_cell.length_b   1.000
_cell.length_c   1.000
_cell.angle_alpha   90.00
_cell.angle_beta   90.00
_cell.angle_gamma   90.00
#
_symmetry.space_group_name_H-M   'P 1'
#
loop_
_entity.id
_entity.type
_entity.pdbx_description
1 polymer ?
#
loop_
_entity_poly.entity_id
_entity_poly.type
_entity_poly.pdbx_seq_one_letter_code
_entity_poly.pdbx_strand_id
1 'polypeptide(L)'
;VAVDLGGDARGRLYLVGTPRYDPEDGRIGVPDLDFDVASGRALVEGAAWVARVGLVGLLRDAARWPASPAVSWAQGQVERGLNRSLSERVRLEGRVASVDVVDVVAGLDALLVRADVRAEATLRVAR
;
A
#
# COMPACT_ATOMS: atom_id res chain seq x y z
N VAL A 1 12.43 -7.24 2.64
CA VAL A 1 11.52 -8.34 2.24
C VAL A 1 12.35 -9.47 1.65
N ALA A 2 12.00 -10.74 1.87
CA ALA A 2 12.67 -11.88 1.23
C ALA A 2 11.82 -12.47 0.10
N VAL A 3 12.46 -12.88 -0.99
CA VAL A 3 11.82 -13.53 -2.15
C VAL A 3 12.57 -14.81 -2.46
N ASP A 4 11.84 -15.91 -2.61
CA ASP A 4 12.41 -17.19 -3.02
C ASP A 4 12.40 -17.30 -4.56
N LEU A 5 13.56 -17.61 -5.14
CA LEU A 5 13.73 -17.90 -6.56
C LEU A 5 13.65 -19.41 -6.80
N GLY A 6 12.89 -19.80 -7.82
CA GLY A 6 12.82 -21.17 -8.32
C GLY A 6 13.04 -21.24 -9.83
N GLY A 7 13.43 -22.42 -10.31
CA GLY A 7 13.74 -22.68 -11.73
C GLY A 7 15.21 -23.08 -11.92
N ASP A 8 15.83 -22.57 -12.97
CA ASP A 8 17.24 -22.84 -13.34
C ASP A 8 18.25 -22.32 -12.30
N ALA A 9 17.82 -21.35 -11.48
CA ALA A 9 18.53 -20.90 -10.29
C ALA A 9 17.60 -21.02 -9.06
N ARG A 10 18.16 -21.49 -7.95
CA ARG A 10 17.47 -21.57 -6.65
C ARG A 10 18.18 -20.70 -5.63
N GLY A 11 17.42 -19.94 -4.86
CA GLY A 11 18.00 -19.11 -3.80
C GLY A 11 16.98 -18.19 -3.16
N ARG A 12 17.40 -17.53 -2.07
CA ARG A 12 16.62 -16.50 -1.40
C ARG A 12 17.30 -15.16 -1.60
N LEU A 13 16.53 -14.18 -2.04
CA LEU A 13 16.97 -12.81 -2.24
C LEU A 13 16.33 -11.91 -1.18
N TYR A 14 17.11 -10.99 -0.64
CA TYR A 14 16.60 -9.95 0.23
C TYR A 14 16.55 -8.63 -0.53
N LEU A 15 15.42 -7.95 -0.42
CA LEU A 15 15.10 -6.70 -1.10
C LEU A 15 14.86 -5.59 -0.07
N VAL A 16 15.31 -4.39 -0.43
CA VAL A 16 15.11 -3.14 0.30
C VAL A 16 14.47 -2.11 -0.64
N GLY A 17 13.67 -1.21 -0.09
CA GLY A 17 13.03 -0.15 -0.85
C GLY A 17 11.97 0.58 -0.02
N THR A 18 11.54 1.72 -0.53
CA THR A 18 10.60 2.64 0.10
C THR A 18 9.30 2.64 -0.69
N PRO A 19 8.17 2.18 -0.13
CA PRO A 19 6.89 2.26 -0.81
C PRO A 19 6.50 3.73 -1.01
N ARG A 20 5.87 4.02 -2.14
CA ARG A 20 5.36 5.34 -2.50
C ARG A 20 4.01 5.21 -3.15
N TYR A 21 3.13 6.16 -2.85
CA TYR A 21 1.86 6.31 -3.56
C TYR A 21 2.03 7.25 -4.75
N ASP A 22 1.47 6.85 -5.88
CA ASP A 22 1.35 7.66 -7.08
C ASP A 22 -0.12 8.11 -7.21
N PRO A 23 -0.41 9.42 -7.07
CA PRO A 23 -1.76 9.95 -7.15
C PRO A 23 -2.30 10.00 -8.59
N GLU A 24 -1.45 9.93 -9.62
CA GLU A 24 -1.90 10.00 -11.01
C GLU A 24 -2.58 8.68 -11.45
N ASP A 25 -2.03 7.55 -11.02
CA ASP A 25 -2.53 6.22 -11.36
C ASP A 25 -3.25 5.51 -10.19
N GLY A 26 -3.19 6.09 -8.99
CA GLY A 26 -3.80 5.55 -7.78
C GLY A 26 -3.15 4.27 -7.26
N ARG A 27 -1.85 4.08 -7.54
CA ARG A 27 -1.11 2.87 -7.19
C ARG A 27 -0.06 3.12 -6.13
N ILE A 28 0.30 2.05 -5.45
CA ILE A 28 1.46 1.99 -4.57
C ILE A 28 2.54 1.21 -5.30
N GLY A 29 3.75 1.75 -5.30
CA GLY A 29 4.92 1.13 -5.89
C GLY A 29 6.15 1.22 -4.99
N VAL A 30 7.21 0.51 -5.34
CA VAL A 30 8.52 0.61 -4.68
C VAL A 30 9.58 0.98 -5.73
N PRO A 31 9.69 2.27 -6.12
CA PRO A 31 10.50 2.68 -7.26
C PRO A 31 12.01 2.51 -7.03
N ASP A 32 12.45 2.57 -5.78
CA ASP A 32 13.83 2.38 -5.31
C ASP A 32 14.08 0.93 -4.86
N LEU A 33 13.22 -0.03 -5.21
CA LEU A 33 13.40 -1.44 -4.87
C LEU A 33 14.74 -1.95 -5.42
N ASP A 34 15.55 -2.54 -4.57
CA ASP A 34 16.85 -3.12 -4.94
C ASP A 34 17.21 -4.29 -4.02
N PHE A 35 18.27 -5.02 -4.35
CA PHE A 35 18.84 -6.05 -3.49
C PHE A 35 19.50 -5.44 -2.25
N ASP A 36 19.39 -6.14 -1.13
CA ASP A 36 20.22 -5.81 0.02
C ASP A 36 21.71 -6.08 -0.27
N VAL A 37 22.59 -5.53 0.55
CA VAL A 37 24.04 -5.58 0.31
C VAL A 37 24.58 -7.02 0.31
N ALA A 38 24.00 -7.93 1.12
CA ALA A 38 24.44 -9.31 1.20
C ALA A 38 24.05 -10.12 -0.05
N SER A 39 22.80 -9.96 -0.48
CA SER A 39 22.26 -10.56 -1.71
C SER A 39 22.96 -9.98 -2.93
N GLY A 40 23.22 -8.67 -2.95
CA GLY A 40 23.96 -8.01 -4.01
C GLY A 40 25.36 -8.60 -4.20
N ARG A 41 26.11 -8.85 -3.11
CA ARG A 41 27.44 -9.49 -3.19
C ARG A 41 27.38 -10.91 -3.73
N ALA A 42 26.46 -11.74 -3.23
CA ALA A 42 26.26 -13.10 -3.73
C ALA A 42 25.87 -13.14 -5.22
N LEU A 43 25.11 -12.15 -5.68
CA LEU A 43 24.74 -12.00 -7.09
C LEU A 43 25.91 -11.57 -7.98
N VAL A 44 26.76 -10.64 -7.51
CA VAL A 44 27.95 -10.20 -8.24
C VAL A 44 28.95 -11.33 -8.43
N GLU A 45 29.08 -12.22 -7.43
CA GLU A 45 30.04 -13.32 -7.46
C GLU A 45 29.61 -14.51 -8.33
N GLY A 46 28.30 -14.68 -8.59
CA GLY A 46 27.78 -15.89 -9.26
C GLY A 46 26.71 -15.70 -10.34
N ALA A 47 26.18 -14.49 -10.55
CA ALA A 47 24.90 -14.32 -11.25
C ALA A 47 24.88 -13.20 -12.31
N ALA A 48 25.81 -13.22 -13.27
CA ALA A 48 25.78 -12.36 -14.46
C ALA A 48 24.44 -12.43 -15.25
N TRP A 49 23.71 -13.54 -15.11
CA TRP A 49 22.38 -13.73 -15.70
C TRP A 49 21.32 -12.78 -15.13
N VAL A 50 21.37 -12.44 -13.83
CA VAL A 50 20.39 -11.55 -13.16
C VAL A 50 20.42 -10.14 -13.76
N ALA A 51 21.63 -9.64 -14.01
CA ALA A 51 21.82 -8.37 -14.71
C ALA A 51 21.30 -8.44 -16.15
N ARG A 52 21.55 -9.57 -16.84
CA ARG A 52 21.16 -9.76 -18.25
C ARG A 52 19.65 -9.84 -18.47
N VAL A 53 18.89 -10.30 -17.48
CA VAL A 53 17.42 -10.38 -17.55
C VAL A 53 16.70 -9.16 -16.97
N GLY A 54 17.44 -8.18 -16.43
CA GLY A 54 16.84 -6.97 -15.85
C GLY A 54 15.92 -7.27 -14.66
N LEU A 55 16.28 -8.26 -13.83
CA LEU A 55 15.40 -8.79 -12.77
C LEU A 55 14.85 -7.72 -11.83
N VAL A 56 15.67 -6.73 -11.45
CA VAL A 56 15.23 -5.63 -10.57
C VAL A 56 14.08 -4.84 -11.20
N GLY A 57 14.11 -4.62 -12.52
CA GLY A 57 13.01 -3.98 -13.25
C GLY A 57 11.72 -4.81 -13.18
N LEU A 58 11.82 -6.12 -13.43
CA LEU A 58 10.68 -7.03 -13.31
C LEU A 58 10.10 -7.06 -11.90
N LEU A 59 10.96 -7.04 -10.87
CA LEU A 59 10.54 -6.99 -9.47
C LEU A 59 9.86 -5.65 -9.14
N ARG A 60 10.37 -4.53 -9.66
CA ARG A 60 9.74 -3.21 -9.50
C ARG A 60 8.37 -3.15 -10.16
N ASP A 61 8.21 -3.74 -11.34
CA ASP A 61 6.93 -3.78 -12.05
C ASP A 61 5.91 -4.69 -11.34
N ALA A 62 6.37 -5.83 -10.81
CA ALA A 62 5.56 -6.69 -9.97
C ALA A 62 5.19 -6.04 -8.63
N ALA A 63 6.06 -5.19 -8.10
CA ALA A 63 5.84 -4.42 -6.87
C ALA A 63 4.97 -3.17 -7.09
N ARG A 64 3.90 -3.28 -7.89
CA ARG A 64 2.91 -2.22 -8.14
C ARG A 64 1.50 -2.73 -7.95
N TRP A 65 0.78 -2.24 -6.95
CA TRP A 65 -0.60 -2.64 -6.67
C TRP A 65 -1.52 -1.43 -6.45
N PRO A 66 -2.83 -1.56 -6.72
CA PRO A 66 -3.76 -0.45 -6.53
C PRO A 66 -3.95 -0.11 -5.04
N ALA A 67 -4.05 1.18 -4.71
CA ALA A 67 -4.42 1.63 -3.36
C ALA A 67 -5.94 1.55 -3.09
N SER A 68 -6.74 1.39 -4.15
CA SER A 68 -8.21 1.46 -4.09
C SER A 68 -8.88 0.52 -3.08
N PRO A 69 -8.38 -0.70 -2.78
CA PRO A 69 -8.99 -1.54 -1.74
C PRO A 69 -8.86 -0.91 -0.35
N ALA A 70 -7.69 -0.36 -0.02
CA ALA A 70 -7.44 0.30 1.26
C ALA A 70 -8.27 1.59 1.40
N VAL A 71 -8.33 2.38 0.31
CA VAL A 71 -9.14 3.60 0.24
C VAL A 71 -10.63 3.30 0.42
N SER A 72 -11.16 2.32 -0.32
CA SER A 72 -12.57 1.89 -0.21
C SER A 72 -12.91 1.38 1.18
N TRP A 73 -12.00 0.62 1.79
CA TRP A 73 -12.16 0.14 3.16
C TRP A 73 -12.24 1.32 4.14
N ALA A 74 -11.32 2.28 4.05
CA ALA A 74 -11.28 3.46 4.91
C ALA A 74 -12.56 4.31 4.76
N GLN A 75 -12.98 4.57 3.52
CA GLN A 75 -14.25 5.24 3.23
C GLN A 75 -15.42 4.54 3.93
N GLY A 76 -15.52 3.22 3.79
CA GLY A 76 -16.60 2.45 4.42
C GLY A 76 -16.57 2.51 5.95
N GLN A 77 -15.38 2.58 6.59
CA GLN A 77 -15.30 2.76 8.04
C GLN A 77 -15.83 4.14 8.46
N VAL A 78 -15.45 5.18 7.75
CA VAL A 78 -15.91 6.55 8.05
C VAL A 78 -17.40 6.66 7.82
N GLU A 79 -17.93 6.16 6.70
CA GLU A 79 -19.37 6.18 6.42
C GLU A 79 -20.17 5.45 7.49
N ARG A 80 -19.70 4.28 7.96
CA ARG A 80 -20.34 3.59 9.09
C ARG A 80 -20.29 4.38 10.38
N GLY A 81 -19.18 5.07 10.65
CA GLY A 81 -19.03 5.93 11.82
C GLY A 81 -19.96 7.15 11.79
N LEU A 82 -20.17 7.71 10.61
CA LEU A 82 -21.00 8.89 10.39
C LEU A 82 -22.50 8.58 10.28
N ASN A 83 -22.88 7.33 9.99
CA ASN A 83 -24.28 6.94 9.82
C ASN A 83 -24.72 5.97 10.92
N ARG A 84 -25.06 6.53 12.09
CA ARG A 84 -25.43 5.75 13.28
C ARG A 84 -26.40 6.49 14.18
N SER A 85 -27.20 5.74 14.93
CA SER A 85 -27.96 6.29 16.06
C SER A 85 -27.03 6.51 17.25
N LEU A 86 -27.04 7.71 17.83
CA LEU A 86 -26.32 8.02 19.07
C LEU A 86 -27.20 7.80 20.31
N SER A 87 -28.51 7.95 20.15
CA SER A 87 -29.54 7.64 21.14
C SER A 87 -30.88 7.39 20.44
N GLU A 88 -31.95 7.10 21.19
CA GLU A 88 -33.31 6.93 20.64
C GLU A 88 -33.80 8.14 19.86
N ARG A 89 -33.37 9.35 20.24
CA ARG A 89 -33.81 10.61 19.63
C ARG A 89 -32.75 11.26 18.76
N VAL A 90 -31.49 10.79 18.80
CA VAL A 90 -30.37 11.45 18.11
C VAL A 90 -29.76 10.50 17.09
N ARG A 91 -29.75 10.94 15.83
CA ARG A 91 -29.10 10.22 14.72
C ARG A 91 -28.06 11.11 14.06
N LEU A 92 -26.91 10.51 13.76
CA LEU A 92 -25.91 11.09 12.89
C LEU A 92 -26.11 10.52 11.48
N GLU A 93 -26.14 11.41 10.49
CA GLU A 93 -26.16 11.06 9.07
C GLU A 93 -25.05 11.83 8.38
N GLY A 94 -24.24 11.17 7.55
CA GLY A 94 -23.15 11.85 6.88
C GLY A 94 -22.69 11.14 5.62
N ARG A 95 -21.94 11.87 4.81
CA ARG A 95 -21.37 11.42 3.54
C ARG A 95 -19.90 11.78 3.50
N VAL A 96 -19.09 10.86 2.97
CA VAL A 96 -17.69 11.14 2.66
C VAL A 96 -17.66 11.98 1.37
N ALA A 97 -16.90 13.07 1.41
CA ALA A 97 -16.70 14.00 0.29
C ALA A 97 -15.42 13.67 -0.49
N SER A 98 -14.32 13.37 0.21
CA SER A 98 -13.07 12.93 -0.41
C SER A 98 -12.28 12.01 0.52
N VAL A 99 -11.46 11.15 -0.08
CA VAL A 99 -10.44 10.35 0.60
C VAL A 99 -9.14 10.52 -0.17
N ASP A 100 -8.16 11.16 0.44
CA ASP A 100 -6.88 11.47 -0.16
C ASP A 100 -5.80 10.61 0.52
N VAL A 101 -5.07 9.80 -0.25
CA VAL A 101 -3.91 9.07 0.30
C VAL A 101 -2.77 10.06 0.48
N VAL A 102 -2.30 10.22 1.71
CA VAL A 102 -1.27 11.18 2.09
C VAL A 102 0.11 10.53 2.08
N ASP A 103 0.19 9.27 2.52
CA ASP A 103 1.46 8.61 2.76
C ASP A 103 1.32 7.09 2.78
N VAL A 104 2.40 6.39 2.45
CA VAL A 104 2.51 4.94 2.55
C VAL A 104 3.83 4.57 3.21
N VAL A 105 3.76 3.86 4.32
CA VAL A 105 4.93 3.47 5.11
C VAL A 105 5.04 1.96 5.17
N ALA A 106 6.25 1.43 5.02
CA ALA A 106 6.52 0.02 5.28
C ALA A 106 6.55 -0.25 6.79
N GLY A 107 5.61 -1.04 7.29
CA GLY A 107 5.67 -1.66 8.61
C GLY A 107 6.36 -3.02 8.58
N LEU A 108 6.51 -3.64 9.75
CA LEU A 108 7.14 -4.97 9.87
C LEU A 108 6.35 -6.08 9.16
N ASP A 109 5.02 -6.05 9.30
CA ASP A 109 4.13 -7.11 8.77
C ASP A 109 3.28 -6.64 7.58
N ALA A 110 3.07 -5.34 7.46
CA ALA A 110 2.16 -4.76 6.48
C ALA A 110 2.55 -3.34 6.10
N LEU A 111 2.00 -2.88 4.98
CA LEU A 111 2.06 -1.48 4.60
C LEU A 111 0.99 -0.68 5.34
N LEU A 112 1.40 0.45 5.87
CA LEU A 112 0.52 1.42 6.51
C LEU A 112 0.19 2.50 5.49
N VAL A 113 -1.08 2.52 5.05
CA VAL A 113 -1.61 3.58 4.18
C VAL A 113 -2.26 4.63 5.06
N ARG A 114 -1.79 5.87 4.96
CA ARG A 114 -2.37 7.01 5.66
C ARG A 114 -3.23 7.79 4.67
N ALA A 115 -4.47 8.06 5.06
CA ALA A 115 -5.41 8.81 4.25
C ALA A 115 -6.08 9.90 5.08
N ASP A 116 -6.28 11.05 4.44
CA ASP A 116 -7.10 12.13 4.95
C ASP A 116 -8.51 12.00 4.36
N VAL A 117 -9.52 12.04 5.23
CA VAL A 117 -10.93 11.91 4.83
C VAL A 117 -11.65 13.21 5.13
N ARG A 118 -12.26 13.81 4.10
CA ARG A 118 -13.18 14.92 4.25
C ARG A 118 -14.60 14.39 4.18
N ALA A 119 -15.44 14.77 5.15
CA ALA A 119 -16.82 14.34 5.22
C ALA A 119 -17.72 15.42 5.80
N GLU A 120 -19.00 15.36 5.44
CA GLU A 120 -20.04 16.22 5.95
C GLU A 120 -21.04 15.38 6.74
N ALA A 121 -21.48 15.86 7.90
CA ALA A 121 -22.43 15.16 8.74
C ALA A 121 -23.47 16.13 9.33
N THR A 122 -24.69 15.64 9.45
CA THR A 122 -25.84 16.33 10.06
C THR A 122 -26.32 15.53 11.25
N LEU A 123 -26.57 16.23 12.35
CA LEU A 123 -27.21 15.67 13.54
C LEU A 123 -28.72 15.88 13.45
N ARG A 124 -29.49 14.80 13.48
CA ARG A 124 -30.95 14.85 13.54
C ARG A 124 -31.42 14.54 14.95
N VAL A 125 -32.29 15.41 15.47
CA VAL A 125 -32.93 15.23 16.77
C VAL A 125 -34.44 15.06 16.55
N ALA A 126 -34.98 13.90 16.91
CA ALA A 126 -36.41 13.65 16.91
C ALA A 126 -37.08 14.46 18.04
N ARG A 127 -38.25 15.03 17.74
CA ARG A 127 -39.11 15.70 18.72
C ARG A 127 -39.72 14.69 19.70
#